data_AF-D3G1I1-F1
#
_entry.id   AF-D3G1I1-F1
#
_cell.length_a   1.000
_cell.length_b   1.000
_cell.length_c   1.000
_cell.angle_alpha   90.00
_cell.angle_beta   90.00
_cell.angle_gamma   90.00
#
_symmetry.space_group_name_H-M   'P 1'
#
loop_
_entity.id
_entity.type
_entity.pdbx_description
1 polymer ?
#
loop_
_entity_poly.entity_id
_entity_poly.type
_entity_poly.pdbx_seq_one_letter_code
_entity_poly.pdbx_strand_id
1 'polypeptide(L)' 'MELTVVGFHKETQTVHQVLYNGPGGDSYWTRQVGGENNGADAHMPSNIALPEKGEWAFLLYTNDELFDILVYDINE' A
#
# COMPACT_ATOMS: atom_id res chain seq x y z
N MET A 1 2.13 -1.49 15.88
CA MET A 1 1.86 -2.37 14.74
C MET A 1 2.39 -1.68 13.50
N GLU A 2 3.01 -2.43 12.61
CA GLU A 2 3.54 -1.92 11.35
C GLU A 2 2.71 -2.46 10.19
N LEU A 3 2.45 -1.62 9.21
CA LEU A 3 1.80 -2.01 7.95
C LEU A 3 2.82 -1.84 6.82
N THR A 4 3.02 -2.92 6.06
CA THR A 4 3.76 -2.90 4.80
C THR A 4 2.79 -3.13 3.65
N VAL A 5 2.89 -2.31 2.60
CA VAL A 5 2.08 -2.45 1.40
C VAL A 5 2.99 -2.63 0.20
N VAL A 6 2.85 -3.77 -0.47
CA VAL A 6 3.62 -4.12 -1.67
C VAL A 6 2.70 -4.12 -2.87
N GLY A 7 2.95 -3.27 -3.86
CA GLY A 7 2.22 -3.28 -5.12
C GLY A 7 2.91 -4.18 -6.14
N PHE A 8 2.17 -5.12 -6.71
CA PHE A 8 2.60 -5.97 -7.82
C PHE A 8 1.75 -5.68 -9.05
N HIS A 9 2.38 -5.27 -10.15
CA HIS A 9 1.71 -5.07 -11.43
C HIS A 9 1.77 -6.36 -12.25
N LYS A 10 0.60 -6.88 -12.65
CA LYS A 10 0.50 -8.20 -13.28
C LYS A 10 1.15 -8.27 -14.65
N GLU A 11 0.94 -7.25 -15.47
CA GLU A 11 1.37 -7.21 -16.87
C GLU A 11 2.89 -7.11 -16.98
N THR A 12 3.50 -6.23 -16.19
CA THR A 12 4.96 -6.04 -16.21
C THR A 12 5.69 -6.96 -15.22
N GLN A 13 4.96 -7.66 -14.34
CA GLN A 13 5.49 -8.53 -13.29
C GLN A 13 6.49 -7.81 -12.37
N THR A 14 6.25 -6.53 -12.10
CA THR A 14 7.14 -5.68 -11.29
C THR A 14 6.56 -5.38 -9.91
N VAL A 15 7.45 -5.18 -8.94
CA VAL A 15 7.11 -4.87 -7.55
C VAL A 15 7.48 -3.43 -7.24
N HIS A 16 6.57 -2.68 -6.61
CA HIS A 16 6.69 -1.24 -6.39
C HIS A 16 6.39 -0.82 -4.95
N GLN A 17 7.14 0.18 -4.47
CA GLN A 17 6.72 1.00 -3.34
C GLN A 17 5.55 1.87 -3.79
N VAL A 18 4.35 1.53 -3.34
CA VAL A 18 3.15 2.25 -3.75
C VAL A 18 2.79 3.38 -2.79
N LEU A 19 3.30 3.35 -1.55
CA LEU A 19 3.07 4.40 -0.56
C LEU A 19 4.13 5.50 -0.70
N TYR A 20 3.71 6.75 -0.55
CA TYR A 20 4.64 7.89 -0.61
C TYR A 20 4.25 9.07 0.30
N ASN A 21 5.22 9.91 0.63
CA ASN A 21 5.09 11.05 1.56
C ASN A 21 4.49 12.32 0.93
N GLY A 22 3.46 12.17 0.08
CA GLY A 22 2.83 13.30 -0.61
C GLY A 22 3.72 13.91 -1.71
N PRO A 23 3.24 14.96 -2.41
CA PRO A 23 3.93 15.52 -3.57
C PRO A 23 5.38 15.93 -3.26
N GLY A 24 6.34 15.36 -3.99
CA GLY A 24 7.78 15.60 -3.80
C GLY A 24 8.42 14.84 -2.63
N GLY A 25 7.66 13.99 -1.93
CA GLY A 25 8.17 13.12 -0.87
C GLY A 25 8.58 11.74 -1.38
N ASP A 26 9.45 11.08 -0.63
CA ASP A 26 9.95 9.75 -0.96
C ASP A 26 8.88 8.66 -0.81
N SER A 27 9.03 7.60 -1.60
CA SER A 27 8.23 6.38 -1.49
C SER A 27 8.75 5.48 -0.37
N TYR A 28 7.88 4.66 0.24
CA TYR A 28 8.22 3.78 1.35
C TYR A 28 7.42 2.47 1.31
N TRP A 29 7.96 1.43 1.95
CA TRP A 29 7.30 0.12 2.08
C TRP A 29 6.40 0.04 3.29
N THR A 30 6.93 0.49 4.44
CA THR A 30 6.42 0.18 5.77
C THR A 30 6.26 1.44 6.58
N ARG A 31 5.19 1.50 7.38
CA ARG A 31 4.98 2.59 8.33
C ARG A 31 4.21 2.10 9.55
N GLN A 32 4.46 2.75 10.69
CA GLN A 32 3.67 2.52 11.89
C GLN A 32 2.27 3.09 11.71
N VAL A 33 1.27 2.28 12.04
CA VAL A 33 -0.12 2.75 12.10
C VAL A 33 -0.33 3.62 13.34
N GLY A 34 -1.22 4.60 13.23
CA GLY A 34 -1.71 5.37 14.36
C GLY A 34 -2.71 4.58 15.21
N GLY A 35 -3.12 5.19 16.33
CA GLY A 35 -4.09 4.60 17.26
C GLY A 35 -5.54 4.70 16.78
N GLU A 36 -6.45 4.59 17.74
CA GLU A 36 -7.89 4.57 17.49
C GLU A 36 -8.38 5.82 16.74
N ASN A 37 -9.27 5.63 15.77
CA ASN A 37 -9.92 6.74 15.06
C ASN A 37 -11.23 6.29 14.42
N ASN A 38 -12.30 7.07 14.61
CA ASN A 38 -13.62 6.82 14.01
C ASN A 38 -14.14 5.38 14.14
N GLY A 39 -13.88 4.73 15.29
CA GLY A 39 -14.33 3.36 15.58
C GLY A 39 -13.42 2.24 15.06
N ALA A 40 -12.28 2.56 14.45
CA ALA A 40 -11.20 1.61 14.20
C ALA A 40 -10.20 1.59 15.36
N ASP A 41 -9.67 0.42 15.70
CA ASP A 41 -8.65 0.25 16.74
C ASP A 41 -7.28 0.85 16.35
N ALA A 42 -7.02 0.93 15.04
CA ALA A 42 -5.83 1.54 14.45
C ALA A 42 -6.14 2.09 13.06
N HIS A 43 -5.41 3.12 12.64
CA HIS A 43 -5.58 3.70 11.30
C HIS A 43 -4.28 4.27 10.75
N MET A 44 -4.17 4.38 9.43
CA MET A 44 -3.06 5.05 8.78
C MET A 44 -3.55 5.80 7.53
N PRO A 45 -3.57 7.14 7.54
CA PRO A 45 -3.78 7.88 6.30
C PRO A 45 -2.57 7.69 5.38
N SER A 46 -2.84 7.37 4.11
CA SER A 46 -1.81 7.08 3.12
C SER A 46 -2.11 7.72 1.77
N ASN A 47 -1.04 8.08 1.05
CA ASN A 47 -1.12 8.39 -0.37
C ASN A 47 -0.54 7.22 -1.16
N ILE A 48 -1.20 6.86 -2.26
CA ILE A 48 -0.77 5.81 -3.17
C ILE A 48 -0.41 6.43 -4.52
N ALA A 49 0.71 6.02 -5.09
CA ALA A 49 1.10 6.36 -6.45
C ALA A 49 1.34 5.08 -7.25
N LEU A 50 0.74 4.99 -8.44
CA LEU A 50 0.89 3.87 -9.36
C LEU A 50 1.42 4.42 -10.69
N PRO A 51 2.53 3.90 -11.22
CA PRO A 51 3.14 4.43 -12.44
C PRO A 51 2.38 4.04 -13.71
N GLU A 52 1.55 3.00 -13.65
CA GLU A 52 0.93 2.36 -14.80
C GLU A 52 -0.51 1.95 -14.48
N LYS A 53 -1.37 2.03 -15.50
CA LYS A 53 -2.69 1.41 -15.51
C LYS A 53 -2.58 -0.11 -15.69
N GLY A 54 -3.55 -0.86 -15.21
CA GLY A 54 -3.60 -2.33 -15.34
C GLY A 54 -4.03 -3.02 -14.05
N GLU A 55 -3.85 -4.34 -14.01
CA GLU A 55 -4.24 -5.15 -12.85
C GLU A 55 -3.12 -5.15 -11.79
N TRP A 56 -3.44 -4.64 -10.60
CA TRP A 56 -2.54 -4.55 -9.46
C TRP A 56 -3.00 -5.45 -8.32
N ALA A 57 -2.06 -6.20 -7.75
CA ALA A 57 -2.23 -6.85 -6.46
C ALA A 57 -1.50 -6.05 -5.38
N PHE A 58 -2.19 -5.71 -4.30
CA PHE A 58 -1.65 -5.06 -3.11
C PHE A 58 -1.55 -6.10 -2.00
N LEU A 59 -0.33 -6.51 -1.68
CA LEU A 59 -0.07 -7.45 -0.60
C LEU A 59 0.13 -6.64 0.68
N LEU A 60 -0.73 -6.88 1.66
CA LEU A 60 -0.76 -6.19 2.94
C LEU A 60 -0.11 -7.08 4.00
N TYR A 61 0.93 -6.59 4.64
CA TYR A 61 1.58 -7.29 5.75
C TYR A 61 1.43 -6.50 7.04
N THR A 62 1.11 -7.19 8.13
CA THR A 62 1.11 -6.63 9.49
C THR A 62 2.15 -7.33 10.33
N ASN A 63 3.12 -6.58 10.86
CA ASN A 63 4.25 -7.14 11.61
C ASN A 63 4.93 -8.31 10.85
N ASP A 64 5.24 -8.09 9.57
CA ASP A 64 5.86 -9.04 8.63
C ASP A 64 5.05 -10.30 8.26
N GLU A 65 3.82 -10.43 8.75
CA GLU A 65 2.90 -11.52 8.35
C GLU A 65 1.92 -11.04 7.28
N LEU A 66 1.72 -11.85 6.23
CA LEU A 66 0.72 -11.54 5.20
C LEU A 66 -0.66 -11.54 5.83
N PHE A 67 -1.31 -10.39 5.81
CA PHE A 67 -2.63 -10.18 6.35
C PHE A 67 -3.71 -10.39 5.28
N ASP A 68 -3.57 -9.73 4.13
CA ASP A 68 -4.55 -9.82 3.05
C ASP A 68 -3.93 -9.44 1.69
N ILE A 69 -4.64 -9.74 0.60
CA ILE A 69 -4.30 -9.36 -0.77
C ILE A 69 -5.52 -8.70 -1.41
N LEU A 70 -5.37 -7.44 -1.80
CA LEU A 70 -6.40 -6.72 -2.54
C LEU A 70 -6.03 -6.65 -4.02
N VAL A 71 -6.95 -6.98 -4.91
CA VAL A 71 -6.73 -6.93 -6.37
C VAL A 71 -7.65 -5.88 -6.98
N TYR A 72 -7.07 -4.97 -7.75
CA TYR A 72 -7.78 -3.90 -8.45
C TYR A 72 -7.33 -3.78 -9.89
N ASP A 73 -8.27 -3.43 -10.77
CA ASP A 73 -7.98 -2.98 -12.12
C ASP A 73 -8.00 -1.45 -12.16
N ILE A 74 -6.83 -0.86 -12.42
CA ILE A 74 -6.60 0.58 -12.38
C ILE A 74 -6.69 1.12 -13.80
N ASN A 75 -7.67 2.00 -14.03
CA ASN A 75 -8.07 2.44 -15.37
C ASN A 75 -7.57 3.86 -15.75
N GLU A 76 -7.21 4.69 -14.76
CA GLU A 76 -6.78 6.09 -14.93
C GLU A 76 -5.55 6.40 -14.09
#